data_AF-A0A9Q3KGM4-F1
#
_entry.id   AF-A0A9Q3KGM4-F1
#
_cell.length_a   1.000
_cell.length_b   1.000
_cell.length_c   1.000
_cell.angle_alpha   90.00
_cell.angle_beta   90.00
_cell.angle_gamma   90.00
#
_symmetry.space_group_name_H-M   'P 1'
#
loop_
_entity.id
_entity.type
_entity.pdbx_description
1 polymer ?
#
loop_
_entity_poly.entity_id
_entity_poly.type
_entity_poly.pdbx_seq_one_letter_code
_entity_poly.pdbx_strand_id
1 'polypeptide(L)'
;MVVTPALKKVRPVNEAMPQDLNPPLERPELSRDPYETPLSPNPPPFFETSKVTEERISMINFGPSGWLSEEEINLLKNVILLRQKAIAFCEEERGVLKHSYGKPYKIPVIPHEPWQKKPIPIPKSILPQFIEL
;
A
#
# COMPACT_ATOMS: atom_id res chain seq x y z
N MET A 1 -24.68 12.68 -27.68
CA MET A 1 -24.98 12.93 -26.24
C MET A 1 -23.77 13.60 -25.61
N VAL A 2 -23.93 14.82 -25.10
CA VAL A 2 -22.83 15.55 -24.45
C VAL A 2 -22.71 15.05 -23.01
N VAL A 3 -21.64 14.33 -22.70
CA VAL A 3 -21.39 13.77 -21.35
C VAL A 3 -20.84 14.89 -20.47
N THR A 4 -21.64 15.41 -19.54
CA THR A 4 -21.21 16.45 -18.60
C THR A 4 -20.36 15.87 -17.46
N PRO A 5 -19.43 16.65 -16.85
CA PRO A 5 -18.58 16.18 -15.76
C PRO A 5 -19.37 15.65 -14.55
N ALA A 6 -20.53 16.25 -14.28
CA ALA A 6 -21.43 15.83 -13.21
C ALA A 6 -22.00 14.41 -13.41
N LEU A 7 -22.14 13.96 -14.66
CA LEU A 7 -22.62 12.62 -15.00
C LEU A 7 -21.60 11.52 -14.65
N LYS A 8 -20.32 11.87 -14.48
CA LYS A 8 -19.24 10.93 -14.13
C LYS A 8 -18.97 10.87 -12.63
N LYS A 9 -19.69 11.64 -11.81
CA LYS A 9 -19.43 11.73 -10.37
C LYS A 9 -20.05 10.54 -9.66
N VAL A 10 -19.22 9.67 -9.10
CA VAL A 10 -19.66 8.49 -8.35
C VAL A 10 -19.51 8.77 -6.84
N ARG A 11 -20.50 8.40 -6.03
CA ARG A 11 -20.45 8.53 -4.56
C ARG A 11 -20.49 7.15 -3.91
N PRO A 12 -19.69 6.89 -2.86
CA PRO A 12 -19.83 5.69 -2.06
C PRO A 12 -21.13 5.75 -1.24
N VAL A 13 -21.68 4.58 -0.92
CA VAL A 13 -22.95 4.45 -0.18
C VAL A 13 -22.69 3.74 1.14
N ASN A 14 -23.41 4.16 2.18
CA ASN A 14 -23.36 3.54 3.51
C ASN A 14 -24.27 2.32 3.58
N GLU A 15 -24.05 1.36 2.69
CA GLU A 15 -24.72 0.05 2.68
C GLU A 15 -23.76 -1.03 3.18
N ALA A 16 -24.31 -2.14 3.66
CA ALA A 16 -23.52 -3.29 4.05
C ALA A 16 -22.72 -3.78 2.84
N MET A 17 -21.40 -3.94 3.03
CA MET A 17 -20.50 -4.38 1.97
C MET A 17 -20.93 -5.75 1.42
N PRO A 18 -21.16 -5.87 0.10
CA PRO A 18 -21.41 -7.17 -0.52
C PRO A 18 -20.16 -8.05 -0.37
N GLN A 19 -20.31 -9.23 0.23
CA GLN A 19 -19.18 -10.12 0.53
C GLN A 19 -18.52 -10.69 -0.73
N ASP A 20 -19.28 -10.85 -1.81
CA ASP A 20 -18.77 -11.37 -3.08
C ASP A 20 -17.87 -10.38 -3.84
N LEU A 21 -17.96 -9.09 -3.49
CA LEU A 21 -17.25 -8.03 -4.20
C LEU A 21 -15.75 -8.03 -3.90
N ASN A 22 -15.41 -8.35 -2.65
CA ASN A 22 -14.07 -8.28 -2.09
C ASN A 22 -13.75 -9.59 -1.37
N PRO A 23 -13.24 -10.62 -2.09
CA PRO A 23 -12.89 -11.88 -1.45
C PRO A 23 -11.82 -11.66 -0.37
N PRO A 24 -11.79 -12.51 0.67
CA PRO A 24 -10.74 -12.47 1.67
C PRO A 24 -9.36 -12.70 1.04
N LEU A 25 -8.31 -12.34 1.78
CA LEU A 25 -6.94 -12.61 1.35
C LEU A 25 -6.70 -14.11 1.27
N GLU A 26 -6.05 -14.53 0.19
CA GLU A 26 -5.66 -15.90 -0.06
C GLU A 26 -4.17 -16.05 0.18
N ARG A 27 -3.77 -17.18 0.76
CA ARG A 27 -2.36 -17.51 0.91
C ARG A 27 -1.88 -18.13 -0.41
N PRO A 28 -0.96 -17.48 -1.16
CA PRO A 28 -0.45 -18.06 -2.37
C PRO A 28 0.47 -19.22 -2.06
N GLU A 29 0.73 -20.02 -3.08
CA GLU A 29 1.75 -21.06 -3.04
C GLU A 29 3.12 -20.42 -2.77
N LEU A 30 3.77 -20.87 -1.70
CA LEU A 30 5.09 -20.40 -1.32
C LEU A 30 6.13 -21.29 -2.00
N SER A 31 7.16 -20.68 -2.58
CA SER A 31 8.27 -21.42 -3.19
C SER A 31 9.09 -22.23 -2.19
N ARG A 32 8.98 -21.90 -0.90
CA ARG A 32 9.66 -22.56 0.22
C ARG A 32 8.86 -22.38 1.50
N ASP A 33 9.14 -23.21 2.50
CA ASP A 33 8.62 -22.99 3.84
C ASP A 33 9.19 -21.66 4.40
N PRO A 34 8.33 -20.73 4.87
CA PRO A 34 8.78 -19.48 5.47
C PRO A 34 9.46 -19.68 6.83
N TYR A 35 9.11 -20.73 7.58
CA TYR A 35 9.64 -21.02 8.91
C TYR A 35 10.98 -21.77 8.85
N GLU A 36 11.25 -22.47 7.75
CA GLU A 36 12.56 -23.04 7.50
C GLU A 36 13.51 -21.96 6.95
N THR A 37 14.41 -21.50 7.82
CA THR A 37 15.51 -20.61 7.45
C THR A 37 16.82 -21.35 7.70
N PRO A 38 17.71 -21.48 6.70
CA PRO A 38 18.99 -22.15 6.89
C PRO A 38 19.91 -21.26 7.74
N LEU A 39 19.82 -21.43 9.06
CA LEU A 39 20.70 -20.76 10.03
C LEU A 39 21.85 -21.69 10.39
N SER A 40 23.07 -21.16 10.29
CA SER A 40 24.27 -21.81 10.81
C SER A 40 24.53 -21.29 12.22
N PRO A 41 24.94 -22.14 13.18
CA PRO A 41 25.38 -21.69 14.50
C PRO A 41 26.51 -20.67 14.43
N ASN A 42 27.39 -20.80 13.43
CA ASN A 42 28.48 -19.89 13.15
C ASN A 42 28.19 -19.16 11.84
N PRO A 43 27.45 -18.02 11.88
CA PRO A 43 27.18 -17.24 10.69
C PRO A 43 28.46 -16.57 10.17
N PRO A 44 28.57 -16.33 8.85
CA PRO A 44 29.67 -15.56 8.29
C PRO A 44 29.68 -14.13 8.86
N PRO A 45 30.83 -13.44 8.84
CA PRO A 45 30.87 -12.03 9.23
C PRO A 45 29.95 -11.21 8.32
N PHE A 46 29.39 -10.13 8.88
CA PHE A 46 28.56 -9.20 8.14
C PHE A 46 29.32 -8.64 6.92
N PHE A 47 28.62 -8.61 5.79
CA PHE A 47 29.09 -7.95 4.57
C PHE A 47 27.99 -7.04 4.03
N GLU A 48 28.39 -5.90 3.50
CA GLU A 48 27.44 -4.97 2.91
C GLU A 48 26.85 -5.54 1.63
N THR A 49 25.54 -5.37 1.47
CA THR A 49 24.82 -5.69 0.23
C THR A 49 24.20 -4.43 -0.33
N SER A 50 23.80 -4.44 -1.60
CA SER A 50 23.16 -3.30 -2.27
C SER A 50 21.97 -2.68 -1.51
N LYS A 51 21.29 -3.44 -0.64
CA LYS A 51 20.18 -2.96 0.20
C LYS A 51 20.52 -2.76 1.68
N VAL A 52 21.52 -3.48 2.19
CA VAL A 52 21.84 -3.51 3.63
C VAL A 52 23.27 -3.02 3.77
N THR A 53 23.41 -1.74 4.09
CA THR A 53 24.68 -1.06 4.39
C THR A 53 24.88 -0.95 5.90
N GLU A 54 26.09 -0.65 6.35
CA GLU A 54 26.38 -0.41 7.77
C GLU A 54 25.52 0.71 8.36
N GLU A 55 25.31 1.79 7.59
CA GLU A 55 24.45 2.91 7.98
C GLU A 55 23.00 2.47 8.23
N ARG A 56 22.47 1.55 7.42
CA ARG A 56 21.11 1.03 7.57
C ARG A 56 20.99 0.07 8.74
N ILE A 57 22.02 -0.72 8.99
CA ILE A 57 22.09 -1.61 10.16
C ILE A 57 22.18 -0.81 11.45
N SER A 58 22.90 0.32 11.47
CA SER A 58 23.02 1.15 12.67
C SER A 58 21.72 1.86 13.05
N MET A 59 20.77 2.02 12.12
CA MET A 59 19.40 2.49 12.43
C MET A 59 18.58 1.46 13.20
N ILE A 60 18.95 0.18 13.12
CA ILE A 60 18.22 -0.91 13.79
C ILE A 60 18.66 -0.96 15.25
N ASN A 61 17.70 -0.79 16.16
CA ASN A 61 17.94 -0.96 17.59
C ASN A 61 17.84 -2.46 17.95
N PHE A 62 18.97 -3.06 18.34
CA PHE A 62 19.07 -4.44 18.80
C PHE A 62 18.75 -4.64 20.29
N GLY A 63 18.34 -3.57 20.98
CA GLY A 63 18.05 -3.58 22.41
C GLY A 63 19.12 -2.85 23.24
N PRO A 64 18.98 -2.85 24.57
CA PRO A 64 19.93 -2.22 25.48
C PRO A 64 21.29 -2.95 25.47
N SER A 65 22.34 -2.26 25.92
CA SER A 65 23.68 -2.84 26.04
C SER A 65 23.65 -4.08 26.95
N GLY A 66 24.24 -5.18 26.49
CA GLY A 66 24.26 -6.47 27.19
C GLY A 66 22.99 -7.32 27.03
N TRP A 67 21.99 -6.87 26.26
CA TRP A 67 20.79 -7.68 25.96
C TRP A 67 21.11 -8.87 25.05
N LEU A 68 21.99 -8.66 24.08
CA LEU A 68 22.45 -9.68 23.15
C LEU A 68 23.98 -9.79 23.24
N SER A 69 24.47 -11.02 23.14
CA SER A 69 25.88 -11.29 22.89
C SER A 69 26.28 -10.83 21.48
N GLU A 70 27.59 -10.63 21.28
CA GLU A 70 28.13 -10.27 19.96
C GLU A 70 27.79 -11.32 18.89
N GLU A 71 27.76 -12.60 19.27
CA GLU A 71 27.41 -13.72 18.40
C GLU A 71 25.93 -13.70 17.99
N GLU A 72 25.02 -13.41 18.91
CA GLU A 72 23.59 -13.26 18.62
C GLU A 72 23.31 -12.06 17.73
N ILE A 73 24.01 -10.94 17.95
CA ILE A 73 23.93 -9.78 17.06
C ILE A 73 24.40 -10.16 15.65
N ASN A 74 25.50 -10.90 15.52
CA ASN A 74 25.99 -11.36 14.23
C ASN A 74 24.98 -12.31 13.54
N LEU A 75 24.34 -13.19 14.29
CA LEU A 75 23.28 -14.06 13.79
C LEU A 75 22.09 -13.25 13.27
N LEU A 76 21.63 -12.24 14.01
CA LEU A 76 20.54 -11.36 13.58
C LEU A 76 20.90 -10.57 12.32
N LYS A 77 22.13 -10.04 12.23
CA LYS A 77 22.63 -9.39 11.01
C LYS A 77 22.59 -10.35 9.82
N ASN A 78 22.98 -11.60 10.00
CA ASN A 78 22.90 -12.62 8.95
C ASN A 78 21.43 -12.92 8.54
N VAL A 79 20.50 -13.00 9.49
CA VAL A 79 19.06 -13.17 9.20
C VAL A 79 18.53 -11.99 8.38
N ILE A 80 18.89 -10.76 8.75
CA ILE A 80 18.52 -9.54 8.04
C ILE A 80 19.05 -9.59 6.60
N LEU A 81 20.30 -10.01 6.39
CA LEU A 81 20.88 -10.18 5.05
C LEU A 81 20.12 -11.24 4.23
N LEU A 82 19.84 -12.41 4.81
CA LEU A 82 19.05 -13.46 4.14
C LEU A 82 17.64 -13.00 3.75
N ARG A 83 17.06 -12.11 4.55
CA ARG A 83 15.70 -11.59 4.38
C ARG A 83 15.65 -10.14 3.89
N GLN A 84 16.73 -9.60 3.35
CA GLN A 84 16.86 -8.17 3.00
C GLN A 84 15.77 -7.65 2.05
N LYS A 85 15.16 -8.53 1.24
CA LYS A 85 14.07 -8.16 0.31
C LYS A 85 12.74 -7.88 1.01
N ALA A 86 12.58 -8.34 2.26
CA ALA A 86 11.37 -8.16 3.05
C ALA A 86 11.40 -6.88 3.90
N ILE A 87 12.57 -6.26 4.05
CA ILE A 87 12.76 -5.05 4.85
C ILE A 87 12.79 -3.85 3.90
N ALA A 88 12.12 -2.78 4.30
CA ALA A 88 12.16 -1.48 3.63
C ALA A 88 12.76 -0.46 4.60
N PHE A 89 13.81 0.24 4.18
CA PHE A 89 14.47 1.27 4.99
C PHE A 89 13.95 2.67 4.69
N CYS A 90 13.32 2.87 3.53
CA CYS A 90 12.66 4.11 3.14
C CYS A 90 11.26 3.85 2.56
N GLU A 91 10.45 4.91 2.45
CA GLU A 91 9.09 4.81 1.91
C GLU A 91 9.05 4.33 0.45
N GLU A 92 10.07 4.66 -0.33
CA GLU A 92 10.20 4.24 -1.73
C GLU A 92 10.40 2.72 -1.87
N GLU A 93 11.01 2.08 -0.87
CA GLU A 93 11.22 0.63 -0.81
C GLU A 93 9.98 -0.11 -0.31
N ARG A 94 8.95 0.61 0.17
CA ARG A 94 7.74 0.01 0.72
C ARG A 94 6.97 -0.72 -0.38
N GLY A 95 6.95 -2.04 -0.29
CA GLY A 95 6.21 -2.88 -1.22
C GLY A 95 4.70 -2.73 -1.10
N VAL A 96 4.01 -2.95 -2.22
CA VAL A 96 2.55 -3.16 -2.26
C VAL A 96 2.26 -4.66 -2.23
N LEU A 97 1.14 -5.05 -1.61
CA LEU A 97 0.71 -6.44 -1.59
C LEU A 97 0.53 -6.95 -3.03
N LYS A 98 1.09 -8.13 -3.34
CA LYS A 98 0.93 -8.72 -4.66
C LYS A 98 -0.53 -9.13 -4.88
N HIS A 99 -0.99 -9.00 -6.12
CA HIS A 99 -2.33 -9.42 -6.56
C HIS A 99 -2.62 -10.92 -6.34
N SER A 100 -1.59 -11.74 -6.16
CA SER A 100 -1.71 -13.16 -5.81
C SER A 100 -2.23 -13.40 -4.39
N TYR A 101 -2.02 -12.45 -3.47
CA TYR A 101 -2.52 -12.55 -2.09
C TYR A 101 -3.91 -11.92 -1.95
N GLY A 102 -4.18 -10.85 -2.69
CA GLY A 102 -5.43 -10.12 -2.61
C GLY A 102 -5.71 -9.36 -3.88
N LYS A 103 -6.95 -9.45 -4.36
CA LYS A 103 -7.40 -8.65 -5.51
C LYS A 103 -7.57 -7.19 -5.08
N PRO A 104 -7.51 -6.23 -6.03
CA PRO A 104 -7.76 -4.84 -5.70
C PRO A 104 -9.14 -4.67 -5.10
N TYR A 105 -9.23 -3.87 -4.04
CA TYR A 105 -10.48 -3.63 -3.36
C TYR A 105 -11.44 -2.85 -4.25
N LYS A 106 -12.65 -3.38 -4.41
CA LYS A 106 -13.73 -2.74 -5.16
C LYS A 106 -14.69 -2.09 -4.18
N ILE A 107 -14.94 -0.81 -4.37
CA ILE A 107 -15.92 -0.07 -3.57
C ILE A 107 -17.28 -0.22 -4.28
N PRO A 108 -18.35 -0.64 -3.57
CA PRO A 108 -19.68 -0.66 -4.15
C PRO A 108 -20.12 0.77 -4.48
N VAL A 109 -20.64 0.97 -5.69
CA VAL A 109 -21.04 2.29 -6.19
C VAL A 109 -22.48 2.24 -6.68
N ILE A 110 -23.22 3.32 -6.46
CA ILE A 110 -24.58 3.51 -7.00
C ILE A 110 -24.51 4.53 -8.14
N PRO A 111 -25.27 4.33 -9.25
CA PRO A 111 -25.39 5.34 -10.29
C PRO A 111 -25.88 6.67 -9.68
N HIS A 112 -25.09 7.72 -9.86
CA HIS A 112 -25.45 9.04 -9.38
C HIS A 112 -26.43 9.69 -10.35
N GLU A 113 -27.64 9.98 -9.88
CA GLU A 113 -28.53 10.87 -10.61
C GLU A 113 -28.05 12.31 -10.44
N PRO A 114 -27.67 13.01 -11.53
CA PRO A 114 -27.28 14.40 -11.44
C PRO A 114 -28.49 15.23 -10.99
N TRP A 115 -28.42 15.83 -9.79
CA TRP A 115 -29.41 16.82 -9.33
C TRP A 115 -29.44 18.11 -10.17
N GLN A 116 -28.60 18.21 -11.21
CA GLN A 116 -28.51 19.38 -12.05
C GLN A 116 -29.79 19.52 -12.90
N LYS A 117 -30.78 20.23 -12.38
CA LYS A 117 -31.86 20.80 -13.18
C LYS A 117 -31.21 21.60 -14.30
N LYS A 118 -31.69 21.44 -15.55
CA LYS A 118 -31.26 22.31 -16.65
C LYS A 118 -31.40 23.77 -16.15
N PRO A 119 -30.34 24.59 -16.22
CA PRO A 119 -30.47 25.98 -15.82
C PRO A 119 -31.61 26.60 -16.62
N ILE A 120 -32.48 27.35 -15.95
CA ILE A 120 -33.56 28.07 -16.62
C ILE A 120 -32.89 28.99 -17.63
N PRO A 121 -33.23 28.92 -18.93
CA PRO A 121 -32.59 29.75 -19.93
C PRO A 121 -32.85 31.21 -19.57
N ILE A 122 -31.76 31.96 -19.38
CA ILE A 122 -31.82 33.39 -19.08
C ILE A 122 -32.29 34.10 -20.37
N PRO A 123 -33.41 34.85 -20.33
CA PRO A 123 -33.83 35.66 -21.46
C PRO A 123 -32.72 36.63 -21.90
N LYS A 124 -32.55 36.81 -23.22
CA LYS A 124 -31.51 37.68 -23.77
C LYS A 124 -31.53 39.11 -23.21
N SER A 125 -32.71 39.60 -22.83
CA SER A 125 -32.90 40.95 -22.28
C SER A 125 -32.24 41.15 -20.91
N ILE A 126 -32.05 40.10 -20.12
CA ILE A 126 -31.47 40.20 -18.76
C ILE A 126 -30.06 39.62 -18.67
N LEU A 127 -29.53 39.03 -19.76
CA LEU A 127 -28.16 38.52 -19.84
C LEU A 127 -27.08 39.54 -19.40
N PRO A 128 -27.13 40.84 -19.78
CA PRO A 128 -26.08 41.79 -19.41
C PRO A 128 -25.91 41.93 -17.90
N GLN A 129 -27.01 41.92 -17.14
CA GLN A 129 -27.01 42.06 -15.68
C GLN A 129 -26.36 40.88 -14.94
N PHE A 130 -26.31 39.71 -15.58
CA PHE A 130 -25.71 38.50 -15.00
C PHE A 130 -24.25 38.29 -15.44
N ILE A 131 -23.77 39.00 -16.47
CA ILE A 131 -22.40 38.90 -16.97
C ILE A 131 -21.44 39.81 -16.19
N GLU A 132 -21.95 40.85 -15.52
CA GLU A 132 -21.17 41.85 -14.78
C GLU A 132 -20.92 41.53 -13.29
N LEU A 133 -21.39 40.37 -12.79
CA LEU A 133 -21.15 39.86 -11.43
C LEU A 133 -19.98 38.87 -11.39
#